data_AF-A0A519Z3Q7-F1
#
_entry.id   AF-A0A519Z3Q7-F1
#
_cell.length_a   1.000
_cell.length_b   1.000
_cell.length_c   1.000
_cell.angle_alpha   90.00
_cell.angle_beta   90.00
_cell.angle_gamma   90.00
#
_symmetry.space_group_name_H-M   'P 1'
#
loop_
_entity.id
_entity.type
_entity.pdbx_description
1 polymer ?
#
loop_
_entity_poly.entity_id
_entity_poly.type
_entity_poly.pdbx_seq_one_letter_code
_entity_poly.pdbx_strand_id
1 'polypeptide(L)' 'SDFLIDQKIPLNLKDNVRVLTSADGKICWVVGWRPDDRFKVTEETQRVLVLRRG' A
#
# COMPACT_ATOMS: atom_id res chain seq x y z
N SER A 1 8.22 -1.44 -20.06
CA SER A 1 7.13 -1.98 -19.24
C SER A 1 7.73 -2.44 -17.94
N ASP A 2 8.14 -1.50 -17.09
CA ASP A 2 9.13 -1.79 -16.03
C ASP A 2 8.80 -1.09 -14.71
N PHE A 3 7.53 -1.09 -14.32
CA PHE A 3 7.07 -0.43 -13.08
C PHE A 3 6.53 -1.40 -12.01
N LEU A 4 6.76 -2.71 -12.17
CA LEU A 4 6.26 -3.74 -11.25
C LEU A 4 7.38 -4.45 -10.45
N ILE A 5 8.62 -3.98 -10.53
CA ILE A 5 9.78 -4.64 -9.91
C ILE A 5 10.45 -3.69 -8.93
N ASP A 6 9.74 -3.14 -7.94
CA ASP A 6 10.49 -2.51 -6.83
C ASP A 6 9.83 -2.48 -5.45
N GLN A 7 8.87 -3.36 -5.17
CA GLN A 7 8.52 -3.58 -3.78
C GLN A 7 8.62 -5.06 -3.48
N LYS A 8 9.72 -5.39 -2.81
CA LYS A 8 10.06 -6.67 -2.19
C LYS A 8 8.92 -7.14 -1.27
N ILE A 9 7.77 -7.51 -1.82
CA ILE A 9 6.80 -8.33 -1.13
C ILE A 9 7.32 -9.74 -1.25
N PRO A 10 7.80 -10.34 -0.14
CA PRO A 10 8.36 -11.68 -0.20
C PRO A 10 7.27 -12.63 -0.71
N LEU A 11 7.63 -13.45 -1.71
CA LEU A 11 6.68 -14.28 -2.47
C LEU A 11 5.85 -15.20 -1.56
N ASN A 12 6.39 -15.60 -0.41
CA ASN A 12 5.73 -16.44 0.58
C ASN A 12 4.46 -15.83 1.22
N LEU A 13 4.26 -14.53 1.08
CA LEU A 13 3.08 -13.83 1.61
C LEU A 13 2.05 -13.49 0.52
N LYS A 14 2.37 -13.65 -0.77
CA LYS A 14 1.51 -13.17 -1.88
C LYS A 14 0.13 -13.81 -1.93
N ASP A 15 -0.02 -15.09 -1.57
CA ASP A 15 -1.30 -15.79 -1.72
C ASP A 15 -2.36 -15.37 -0.70
N ASN A 16 -1.97 -14.78 0.43
CA ASN A 16 -2.90 -14.44 1.52
C ASN A 16 -2.90 -12.97 1.95
N VAL A 17 -2.12 -12.12 1.26
CA VAL A 17 -1.97 -10.72 1.63
C VAL A 17 -2.76 -9.82 0.68
N ARG A 18 -3.62 -8.98 1.28
CA ARG A 18 -4.30 -7.89 0.57
C ARG A 18 -3.42 -6.65 0.62
N VAL A 19 -3.24 -5.99 -0.52
CA VAL A 19 -2.49 -4.74 -0.62
C VAL A 19 -3.36 -3.65 -1.19
N LEU A 20 -3.17 -2.43 -0.70
CA LEU A 20 -3.70 -1.21 -1.28
C LEU A 20 -2.66 -0.63 -2.23
N THR A 21 -3.05 -0.42 -3.47
CA THR A 21 -2.21 0.21 -4.48
C THR A 21 -2.80 1.54 -4.94
N SER A 22 -1.96 2.51 -5.24
CA SER A 22 -2.36 3.73 -5.93
C SER A 22 -2.63 3.43 -7.40
N ALA A 23 -3.28 4.39 -8.08
CA ALA A 23 -3.63 4.27 -9.49
C ALA A 23 -2.41 4.09 -10.42
N ASP A 24 -1.22 4.55 -10.00
CA ASP A 24 0.05 4.38 -10.71
C ASP A 24 0.74 3.03 -10.39
N GLY A 25 0.10 2.14 -9.64
CA GLY A 25 0.59 0.80 -9.32
C GLY A 25 1.55 0.72 -8.14
N LYS A 26 1.84 1.82 -7.43
CA LYS A 26 2.67 1.77 -6.21
C LYS A 26 1.88 1.19 -5.04
N ILE A 27 2.54 0.46 -4.15
CA ILE A 27 1.89 -0.10 -2.96
C ILE A 27 1.89 0.95 -1.86
N CYS A 28 0.70 1.35 -1.45
CA CYS A 28 0.48 2.33 -0.39
C CYS A 28 0.44 1.66 0.99
N TRP A 29 -0.17 0.48 1.07
CA TRP A 29 -0.37 -0.22 2.34
C TRP A 29 -0.52 -1.72 2.13
N VAL A 30 0.12 -2.51 2.96
CA VAL A 30 -0.13 -3.95 3.08
C VAL A 30 -1.09 -4.15 4.24
N VAL A 31 -2.29 -4.69 3.99
CA VAL A 31 -3.33 -4.82 5.02
C VAL A 31 -2.80 -5.69 6.17
N GLY A 32 -2.81 -5.14 7.38
CA GLY A 32 -2.26 -5.78 8.59
C GLY A 32 -0.81 -5.40 8.92
N TRP A 33 -0.15 -4.60 8.08
CA TRP A 33 1.17 -4.02 8.32
C TRP A 33 1.07 -2.50 8.48
N ARG A 34 2.21 -1.83 8.69
CA ARG A 34 2.28 -0.36 8.70
C ARG A 34 2.16 0.19 7.25
N PRO A 35 1.39 1.28 7.01
CA PRO A 35 1.37 1.97 5.72
C PRO A 35 2.76 2.49 5.30
N ASP A 36 2.99 2.57 3.99
CA ASP A 36 4.20 3.17 3.43
C ASP A 36 4.26 4.66 3.81
N ASP A 37 5.45 5.11 4.22
CA ASP A 37 5.64 6.45 4.76
C ASP A 37 5.28 7.56 3.75
N ARG A 38 5.34 7.28 2.44
CA ARG A 38 4.94 8.22 1.37
C ARG A 38 3.44 8.51 1.33
N PHE A 39 2.62 7.63 1.90
CA PHE A 39 1.17 7.75 1.93
C PHE A 39 0.64 8.04 3.32
N LYS A 40 1.51 8.46 4.25
CA LYS A 40 1.08 8.95 5.55
C LYS A 40 0.28 10.24 5.41
N VAL A 41 -0.73 10.36 6.27
CA VAL A 41 -1.48 11.60 6.44
C VAL A 41 -0.53 12.64 7.05
N THR A 42 -0.40 13.76 6.37
CA THR A 42 0.32 14.96 6.81
C THR A 42 -0.67 16.09 7.07
N GLU A 43 -0.21 17.21 7.63
CA GLU A 43 -1.04 18.41 7.83
C GLU A 43 -1.57 18.98 6.51
N GLU A 44 -0.88 18.74 5.40
CA GLU A 44 -1.28 19.17 4.05
C GLU A 44 -2.32 18.23 3.40
N THR A 45 -2.63 17.10 4.03
CA THR A 45 -3.53 16.10 3.46
C THR A 45 -4.98 16.59 3.49
N GLN A 46 -5.52 16.89 2.31
CA GLN A 46 -6.90 17.40 2.18
C GLN A 46 -7.98 16.31 2.25
N ARG A 47 -7.64 15.06 1.94
CA ARG A 47 -8.59 13.93 1.90
C ARG A 47 -7.94 12.67 2.43
N VAL A 48 -8.66 11.96 3.30
CA VAL A 48 -8.19 10.72 3.93
C VAL A 48 -9.13 9.58 3.56
N LEU A 49 -8.57 8.44 3.17
CA LEU A 49 -9.31 7.19 2.99
C LEU A 49 -9.12 6.32 4.24
N VAL A 50 -10.22 5.98 4.91
CA VAL A 50 -10.21 5.08 6.07
C VAL A 50 -10.69 3.71 5.64
N LEU A 51 -9.85 2.71 5.86
CA LEU A 51 -10.14 1.31 5.56
C LEU A 51 -10.22 0.52 6.85
N ARG A 52 -11.26 -0.30 6.99
CA ARG A 52 -11.46 -1.21 8.12
C ARG A 52 -11.55 -2.63 7.59
N ARG A 53 -10.82 -3.56 8.22
CA ARG A 53 -11.01 -5.00 7.99
C ARG A 53 -12.13 -5.45 8.93
N GLY A 54 -13.26 -5.88 8.35
CA GLY A 54 -14.35 -6.55 9.06
C GLY A 54 -14.12 -8.04 9.20
#